data_AF-D3YRS3-F1
#
_entry.id   AF-D3YRS3-F1
#
_cell.length_a   1.000
_cell.length_b   1.000
_cell.length_c   1.000
_cell.angle_alpha   90.00
_cell.angle_beta   90.00
_cell.angle_gamma   90.00
#
_symmetry.space_group_name_H-M   'P 1'
#
loop_
_entity.id
_entity.type
_entity.pdbx_description
1 polymer ?
#
loop_
_entity_poly.entity_id
_entity_poly.type
_entity_poly.pdbx_seq_one_letter_code
_entity_poly.pdbx_strand_id
1 'polypeptide(L)'
;EKFRRMCDKSMIKKRYMYLTEEILKENPNVCAYMAPSLDARQDMVVVEVPKLGKEAATKAIKEWGQPKSKITHLVFCTTSGVDMPGADYQLTK
;
A
#
# COMPACT_ATOMS: atom_id res chain seq x y z
N GLU A 1 24.64 -11.49 -10.56
CA GLU A 1 25.23 -10.19 -10.97
C GLU A 1 24.24 -9.22 -11.64
N LYS A 2 23.37 -9.69 -12.56
CA LYS A 2 22.38 -8.84 -13.27
C LYS A 2 21.53 -7.95 -12.35
N PHE A 3 20.94 -8.51 -11.29
CA PHE A 3 20.10 -7.75 -10.36
C PHE A 3 20.86 -6.64 -9.63
N ARG A 4 22.07 -6.94 -9.13
CA ARG A 4 22.96 -5.95 -8.51
C ARG A 4 23.25 -4.76 -9.43
N ARG A 5 23.64 -5.02 -10.68
CA ARG A 5 23.89 -3.96 -11.68
C ARG A 5 22.65 -3.09 -11.95
N MET A 6 21.46 -3.67 -11.93
CA MET A 6 20.21 -2.90 -12.06
C MET A 6 19.96 -2.01 -10.84
N CYS A 7 20.20 -2.52 -9.63
CA CYS A 7 20.10 -1.73 -8.40
C CYS A 7 21.10 -0.56 -8.41
N ASP A 8 22.37 -0.80 -8.77
CA ASP A 8 23.42 0.23 -8.80
C ASP A 8 23.08 1.38 -9.75
N LYS A 9 22.40 1.09 -10.87
CA LYS A 9 21.97 2.08 -11.87
C LYS A 9 20.60 2.71 -11.61
N SER A 10 19.85 2.22 -10.62
CA SER A 10 18.47 2.68 -10.37
C SER A 10 18.38 4.08 -9.75
N MET A 11 19.49 4.62 -9.23
CA MET A 11 19.54 5.86 -8.46
C MET A 11 18.70 5.83 -7.16
N ILE A 12 18.23 4.66 -6.74
CA ILE A 12 17.45 4.47 -5.51
C ILE A 12 18.37 4.15 -4.34
N LYS A 13 18.39 5.02 -3.32
CA LYS A 13 19.20 4.81 -2.10
C LYS A 13 18.53 3.89 -1.08
N LYS A 14 17.24 4.11 -0.82
CA LYS A 14 16.45 3.36 0.17
C LYS A 14 15.00 3.28 -0.31
N ARG A 15 14.31 2.20 0.05
CA ARG A 15 12.86 2.03 -0.13
C ARG A 15 12.23 1.67 1.19
N TYR A 16 10.95 2.00 1.33
CA TYR A 16 10.12 1.62 2.45
C TYR A 16 9.12 0.59 1.95
N MET A 17 9.02 -0.53 2.65
CA MET A 17 8.17 -1.66 2.26
C MET A 17 7.39 -2.13 3.48
N TYR A 18 6.12 -2.47 3.25
CA TYR A 18 5.29 -3.13 4.26
C TYR A 18 5.73 -4.59 4.47
N LEU A 19 6.11 -5.28 3.40
CA LEU A 19 6.57 -6.67 3.47
C LEU A 19 7.84 -6.77 4.31
N THR A 20 7.79 -7.60 5.34
CA THR A 20 8.92 -7.96 6.21
C THR A 20 9.33 -9.42 6.00
N GLU A 21 10.46 -9.83 6.57
CA GLU A 21 10.92 -11.22 6.47
C GLU A 21 9.94 -12.18 7.17
N GLU A 22 9.32 -11.75 8.26
CA GLU A 22 8.32 -12.51 9.02
C GLU A 22 7.07 -12.77 8.17
N ILE A 23 6.52 -11.72 7.53
CA ILE A 23 5.36 -11.84 6.64
C ILE A 23 5.65 -12.81 5.49
N LEU A 24 6.87 -12.76 4.93
CA LEU A 24 7.27 -13.65 3.83
C LEU A 24 7.46 -15.11 4.27
N LYS A 25 7.91 -15.35 5.51
CA LYS A 25 8.01 -16.69 6.10
C LYS A 25 6.64 -17.31 6.36
N GLU A 26 5.68 -16.50 6.81
CA GLU A 26 4.29 -16.92 7.01
C GLU A 26 3.57 -17.17 5.67
N ASN A 27 3.98 -16.48 4.61
CA ASN A 27 3.36 -16.55 3.28
C ASN A 27 4.36 -17.01 2.20
N PRO A 28 4.88 -18.25 2.26
CA PRO A 28 5.96 -18.70 1.37
C PRO A 28 5.59 -18.67 -0.12
N ASN A 29 4.30 -18.81 -0.45
CA ASN A 29 3.81 -18.71 -1.83
C ASN A 29 4.00 -17.30 -2.44
N VAL A 30 4.13 -16.25 -1.61
CA VAL A 30 4.45 -14.89 -2.06
C VAL A 30 5.87 -14.80 -2.62
N CYS A 31 6.78 -15.66 -2.13
CA CYS A 31 8.17 -15.75 -2.57
C CYS A 31 8.37 -16.66 -3.80
N ALA A 32 7.41 -17.55 -4.07
CA ALA A 32 7.48 -18.47 -5.19
C ALA A 32 7.01 -17.80 -6.49
N TYR A 33 7.81 -17.96 -7.56
CA TYR A 33 7.68 -17.19 -8.80
C TYR A 33 6.28 -17.22 -9.45
N MET A 34 5.60 -18.37 -9.44
CA MET A 34 4.30 -18.58 -10.08
C MET A 34 3.32 -19.36 -9.19
N ALA A 35 3.56 -19.37 -7.87
CA ALA A 35 2.63 -20.04 -6.95
C ALA A 35 1.37 -19.18 -6.74
N PRO A 36 0.21 -19.81 -6.53
CA PRO A 36 -1.01 -19.08 -6.18
C PRO A 36 -0.80 -18.34 -4.84
N SER A 37 -0.86 -17.01 -4.91
CA SER A 37 -0.65 -16.12 -3.75
C SER A 37 -1.56 -14.88 -3.78
N LEU A 38 -2.58 -14.87 -4.64
CA LEU A 38 -3.45 -13.71 -4.82
C LEU A 38 -4.23 -13.37 -3.55
N ASP A 39 -4.87 -14.37 -2.94
CA ASP A 39 -5.71 -14.15 -1.75
C ASP A 39 -4.90 -13.59 -0.59
N ALA A 40 -3.75 -14.20 -0.27
CA ALA A 40 -2.83 -13.70 0.76
C ALA A 40 -2.35 -12.27 0.48
N ARG A 41 -2.08 -11.93 -0.79
CA ARG A 41 -1.69 -10.57 -1.17
C ARG A 41 -2.85 -9.59 -0.99
N GLN A 42 -4.05 -9.98 -1.37
CA GLN A 42 -5.26 -9.16 -1.25
C GLN A 42 -5.61 -8.89 0.22
N ASP A 43 -5.62 -9.93 1.06
CA ASP A 43 -5.90 -9.79 2.50
C ASP A 43 -4.97 -8.79 3.18
N MET A 44 -3.68 -8.76 2.77
CA MET A 44 -2.73 -7.76 3.27
C MET A 44 -3.03 -6.34 2.74
N VAL A 45 -3.14 -6.16 1.43
CA VAL A 45 -3.23 -4.81 0.83
C VAL A 45 -4.57 -4.13 1.08
N VAL A 46 -5.67 -4.88 1.18
CA VAL A 46 -7.02 -4.31 1.41
C VAL A 46 -7.09 -3.58 2.74
N VAL A 47 -6.34 -4.05 3.74
CA VAL A 47 -6.28 -3.43 5.06
C VAL A 47 -5.22 -2.32 5.10
N GLU A 48 -4.05 -2.54 4.54
CA GLU A 48 -2.90 -1.65 4.75
C GLU A 48 -2.89 -0.44 3.80
N VAL A 49 -3.45 -0.56 2.60
CA VAL A 49 -3.54 0.56 1.66
C VAL A 49 -4.41 1.71 2.21
N PRO A 50 -5.64 1.49 2.71
CA PRO A 50 -6.42 2.55 3.34
C PRO A 50 -5.76 3.14 4.59
N LYS A 51 -5.07 2.32 5.40
CA LYS A 51 -4.33 2.82 6.58
C LYS A 51 -3.22 3.79 6.20
N LEU A 52 -2.40 3.43 5.21
CA LEU A 52 -1.35 4.32 4.71
C LEU A 52 -1.95 5.59 4.10
N GLY A 53 -3.05 5.46 3.36
CA GLY A 53 -3.82 6.60 2.84
C GLY A 53 -4.34 7.52 3.95
N LYS A 54 -4.82 6.96 5.06
CA LYS A 54 -5.33 7.71 6.22
C LYS A 54 -4.24 8.51 6.91
N GLU A 55 -3.04 7.95 7.06
CA GLU A 55 -1.90 8.68 7.61
C GLU A 55 -1.51 9.88 6.74
N ALA A 56 -1.44 9.68 5.42
CA ALA A 56 -1.14 10.74 4.47
C ALA A 56 -2.24 11.82 4.46
N ALA A 57 -3.51 11.41 4.38
CA ALA A 57 -4.66 12.31 4.38
C ALA A 57 -4.74 13.14 5.67
N THR A 58 -4.45 12.53 6.83
CA THR A 58 -4.47 13.25 8.12
C THR A 58 -3.41 14.34 8.17
N LYS A 59 -2.21 14.08 7.63
CA LYS A 59 -1.15 15.10 7.53
C LYS A 59 -1.54 16.23 6.58
N ALA A 60 -2.07 15.91 5.40
CA ALA A 60 -2.51 16.90 4.42
C ALA A 60 -3.68 17.77 4.93
N ILE A 61 -4.66 17.17 5.63
CA ILE A 61 -5.79 17.91 6.23
C ILE A 61 -5.28 18.84 7.35
N LYS A 62 -4.31 18.38 8.15
CA LYS A 62 -3.69 19.21 9.19
C LYS A 62 -2.97 20.42 8.58
N GLU A 63 -2.27 20.24 7.47
CA GLU A 63 -1.64 21.34 6.72
C GLU A 63 -2.68 22.29 6.09
N TRP A 64 -3.77 21.74 5.54
CA TRP A 64 -4.85 22.52 4.94
C TRP A 64 -5.60 23.39 5.97
N GLY A 65 -5.69 22.94 7.22
CA GLY A 65 -6.20 23.73 8.35
C GLY A 65 -7.72 23.95 8.38
N GLN A 66 -8.48 23.35 7.47
CA GLN A 66 -9.94 23.40 7.44
C GLN A 66 -10.57 22.12 8.04
N PRO A 67 -11.81 22.20 8.55
CA PRO A 67 -12.50 21.02 9.05
C PRO A 67 -12.78 20.01 7.94
N LYS A 68 -12.72 18.72 8.29
CA LYS A 68 -13.00 17.60 7.36
C LYS A 68 -14.38 17.70 6.69
N SER A 69 -15.37 18.31 7.36
CA SER A 69 -16.72 18.51 6.82
C SER A 69 -16.78 19.38 5.56
N LYS A 70 -15.72 20.14 5.26
CA LYS A 70 -15.62 20.92 4.00
C LYS A 70 -15.10 20.12 2.81
N ILE A 71 -14.67 18.88 3.02
CA ILE A 71 -14.26 17.99 1.92
C ILE A 71 -15.54 17.52 1.23
N THR A 72 -15.71 17.86 -0.05
CA THR A 72 -16.92 17.53 -0.82
C THR A 72 -16.75 16.29 -1.68
N HIS A 73 -15.52 15.95 -2.05
CA HIS A 73 -15.21 14.82 -2.93
C HIS A 73 -14.00 14.07 -2.39
N LEU A 74 -14.03 12.75 -2.52
CA LEU A 74 -12.90 11.87 -2.27
C LEU A 74 -12.53 11.15 -3.57
N VAL A 75 -11.26 11.21 -3.94
CA VAL A 75 -10.70 10.42 -5.04
C VAL A 75 -9.62 9.54 -4.47
N PHE A 76 -9.79 8.21 -4.57
CA PHE A 76 -8.82 7.23 -4.10
C PHE A 76 -8.22 6.49 -5.31
N CYS A 77 -6.90 6.38 -5.37
CA CYS A 77 -6.19 5.68 -6.44
C CYS A 77 -5.20 4.68 -5.83
N THR A 78 -5.30 3.42 -6.22
CA THR A 78 -4.37 2.35 -5.84
C THR A 78 -4.22 1.34 -6.97
N THR A 79 -3.02 0.80 -7.13
CA THR A 79 -2.72 -0.31 -8.03
C THR A 79 -2.49 -1.62 -7.27
N SER A 80 -2.57 -1.59 -5.94
CA SER A 80 -2.09 -2.68 -5.08
C SER A 80 -3.12 -3.75 -4.78
N GLY A 81 -4.42 -3.46 -4.93
CA GLY A 81 -5.50 -4.39 -4.62
C GLY A 81 -6.88 -3.82 -4.97
N VAL A 82 -7.89 -4.69 -4.94
CA VAL A 82 -9.31 -4.34 -5.19
C VAL A 82 -10.19 -5.06 -4.18
N ASP A 83 -11.20 -4.37 -3.66
CA ASP A 83 -12.18 -4.90 -2.72
C ASP A 83 -13.51 -4.16 -2.87
N MET A 84 -14.58 -4.72 -2.31
CA MET A 84 -15.91 -4.13 -2.30
C MET A 84 -16.56 -4.31 -0.90
N PRO A 85 -16.76 -3.23 -0.13
CA PRO A 85 -16.54 -1.82 -0.46
C PRO A 85 -15.05 -1.44 -0.65
N GLY A 86 -14.79 -0.53 -1.59
CA GLY A 86 -13.44 -0.15 -1.99
C GLY A 86 -12.65 0.64 -0.93
N ALA A 87 -11.37 0.88 -1.25
CA ALA A 87 -10.45 1.60 -0.38
C ALA A 87 -10.88 3.05 -0.11
N ASP A 88 -11.60 3.66 -1.06
CA ASP A 88 -12.29 4.95 -0.90
C ASP A 88 -13.28 4.92 0.26
N TYR A 89 -14.14 3.90 0.32
CA TYR A 89 -15.08 3.73 1.42
C TYR A 89 -14.35 3.46 2.74
N GLN A 90 -13.34 2.57 2.74
CA GLN A 90 -12.59 2.25 3.95
C GLN A 90 -11.84 3.47 4.52
N LEU A 91 -11.35 4.38 3.66
CA LEU A 91 -10.67 5.61 4.09
C LEU A 91 -11.61 6.57 4.84
N THR A 92 -12.91 6.54 4.52
CA THR A 92 -13.91 7.40 5.19
C THR A 92 -14.30 6.92 6.59
N LYS A 93 -13.86 5.71 6.99
CA LYS A 93 -14.04 5.18 8.35
C LYS A 93 -12.95 5.68 9.32
#